data_AF-A0A0X6ZWN9-F1
#
_entry.id   AF-A0A0X6ZWN9-F1
#
_cell.length_a   1.000
_cell.length_b   1.000
_cell.length_c   1.000
_cell.angle_alpha   90.00
_cell.angle_beta   90.00
_cell.angle_gamma   90.00
#
_symmetry.space_group_name_H-M   'P 1'
#
loop_
_entity.id
_entity.type
_entity.pdbx_description
1 polymer ?
#
loop_
_entity_poly.entity_id
_entity_poly.type
_entity_poly.pdbx_seq_one_letter_code
_entity_poly.pdbx_strand_id
1 'polypeptide(L)'
;MIDPYVLLGVERDADEAAIKSAYRKVAKAAHPDSGGDAEQFARLQTAYELLKDPVRRKVFDDTGYDPQLADAKDLKGLLMLETLVNEFILDEREPGSFDPVAAMRRKLTDDILKSRFHILELERHRTRVRKHMDRLGRKPETDVLSSMLRARSQSIAEAIRNAEAQIEAIEQAYTMLEGYSYELESVTLAEPLLKGEAAE
;
A
#
# COMPACT_ATOMS: atom_id res chain seq x y z
N MET A 1 -8.70 -2.68 -2.65
CA MET A 1 -8.86 -4.01 -3.27
C MET A 1 -10.07 -4.04 -4.19
N ILE A 2 -9.86 -4.49 -5.42
CA ILE A 2 -10.91 -4.64 -6.44
C ILE A 2 -11.66 -5.95 -6.17
N ASP A 3 -13.00 -5.90 -6.11
CA ASP A 3 -13.83 -7.10 -6.02
C ASP A 3 -14.23 -7.57 -7.44
N PRO A 4 -13.76 -8.77 -7.88
CA PRO A 4 -14.03 -9.30 -9.22
C PRO A 4 -15.52 -9.63 -9.44
N TYR A 5 -16.26 -10.02 -8.38
CA TYR A 5 -17.67 -10.35 -8.47
C TYR A 5 -18.49 -9.10 -8.75
N VAL A 6 -18.22 -8.03 -8.00
CA VAL A 6 -18.82 -6.71 -8.22
C VAL A 6 -18.44 -6.18 -9.61
N LEU A 7 -17.18 -6.34 -10.01
CA LEU A 7 -16.69 -5.84 -11.30
C LEU A 7 -17.37 -6.54 -12.50
N LEU A 8 -17.64 -7.85 -12.41
CA LEU A 8 -18.40 -8.58 -13.42
C LEU A 8 -19.93 -8.48 -13.25
N GLY A 9 -20.40 -7.99 -12.09
CA GLY A 9 -21.82 -7.88 -11.75
C GLY A 9 -22.47 -9.25 -11.47
N VAL A 10 -21.79 -10.13 -10.75
CA VAL A 10 -22.26 -11.46 -10.37
C VAL A 10 -22.20 -11.65 -8.85
N GLU A 11 -22.99 -12.59 -8.33
CA GLU A 11 -22.93 -13.01 -6.93
C GLU A 11 -21.71 -13.91 -6.68
N ARG A 12 -21.29 -14.02 -5.41
CA ARG A 12 -20.13 -14.82 -5.01
C ARG A 12 -20.30 -16.32 -5.23
N ASP A 13 -21.52 -16.81 -5.24
CA ASP A 13 -21.88 -18.21 -5.49
C ASP A 13 -22.11 -18.52 -6.98
N ALA A 14 -21.89 -17.55 -7.88
CA ALA A 14 -22.10 -17.72 -9.30
C ALA A 14 -21.26 -18.88 -9.88
N ASP A 15 -21.92 -19.70 -10.70
CA ASP A 15 -21.28 -20.79 -11.43
C ASP A 15 -20.45 -20.27 -12.63
N GLU A 16 -19.63 -21.15 -13.20
CA GLU A 16 -18.76 -20.80 -14.33
C GLU A 16 -19.54 -20.28 -15.55
N ALA A 17 -20.76 -20.77 -15.76
CA ALA A 17 -21.61 -20.38 -16.87
C ALA A 17 -22.12 -18.93 -16.70
N ALA A 18 -22.58 -18.59 -15.50
CA ALA A 18 -23.00 -17.24 -15.12
C ALA A 18 -21.83 -16.26 -15.22
N ILE A 19 -20.66 -16.61 -14.67
CA ILE A 19 -19.43 -15.79 -14.74
C ILE A 19 -19.04 -15.51 -16.19
N LYS A 20 -19.01 -16.55 -17.04
CA LYS A 20 -18.67 -16.42 -18.46
C LYS A 20 -19.69 -15.58 -19.23
N SER A 21 -20.97 -15.74 -18.93
CA SER A 21 -22.05 -14.96 -19.55
C SER A 21 -21.95 -13.49 -19.17
N ALA A 22 -21.75 -13.20 -17.88
CA ALA A 22 -21.59 -11.86 -17.35
C ALA A 22 -20.37 -11.16 -17.97
N TYR A 23 -19.21 -11.80 -17.96
CA TYR A 23 -17.98 -11.28 -18.59
C TYR A 23 -18.21 -10.87 -20.04
N ARG A 24 -18.84 -11.73 -20.86
CA ARG A 24 -19.12 -11.42 -22.27
C ARG A 24 -19.98 -10.16 -22.44
N LYS A 25 -20.96 -9.96 -21.55
CA LYS A 25 -21.85 -8.79 -21.57
C LYS A 25 -21.10 -7.51 -21.25
N VAL A 26 -20.32 -7.50 -20.16
CA VAL A 26 -19.58 -6.32 -19.71
C VAL A 26 -18.38 -6.01 -20.61
N ALA A 27 -17.66 -7.03 -21.08
CA ALA A 27 -16.52 -6.88 -21.98
C ALA A 27 -16.92 -6.26 -23.33
N LYS A 28 -18.08 -6.63 -23.88
CA LYS A 28 -18.60 -6.03 -25.12
C LYS A 28 -18.89 -4.53 -24.96
N ALA A 29 -19.38 -4.11 -23.80
CA ALA A 29 -19.65 -2.70 -23.52
C ALA A 29 -18.38 -1.89 -23.27
N ALA A 30 -17.35 -2.49 -22.66
CA ALA A 30 -16.09 -1.85 -22.33
C ALA A 30 -15.03 -1.89 -23.45
N HIS A 31 -15.31 -2.55 -24.58
CA HIS A 31 -14.30 -2.75 -25.62
C HIS A 31 -13.88 -1.42 -26.28
N PRO A 32 -12.58 -1.14 -26.48
CA PRO A 32 -12.08 0.08 -27.10
C PRO A 32 -12.67 0.37 -28.49
N ASP A 33 -12.88 -0.67 -29.30
CA ASP A 33 -13.53 -0.56 -30.63
C ASP A 33 -14.97 -0.02 -30.57
N SER A 34 -15.63 -0.11 -29.41
CA SER A 34 -16.96 0.45 -29.17
C SER A 34 -16.92 1.78 -28.41
N GLY A 35 -15.72 2.38 -28.27
CA GLY A 35 -15.49 3.63 -27.52
C GLY A 35 -15.28 3.44 -26.02
N GLY A 36 -15.02 2.21 -25.57
CA GLY A 36 -14.75 1.89 -24.16
C GLY A 36 -13.30 2.16 -23.72
N ASP A 37 -13.06 2.07 -22.42
CA ASP A 37 -11.74 2.29 -21.82
C ASP A 37 -10.93 0.98 -21.78
N ALA A 38 -9.71 1.03 -22.35
CA ALA A 38 -8.80 -0.11 -22.41
C ALA A 38 -8.37 -0.59 -21.02
N GLU A 39 -8.24 0.33 -20.05
CA GLU A 39 -7.87 -0.04 -18.68
C GLU A 39 -9.01 -0.79 -17.99
N GLN A 40 -10.25 -0.28 -18.10
CA GLN A 40 -11.44 -0.99 -17.63
C GLN A 40 -11.59 -2.37 -18.28
N PHE A 41 -11.37 -2.48 -19.59
CA PHE A 41 -11.42 -3.76 -20.29
C PHE A 41 -10.40 -4.75 -19.75
N ALA A 42 -9.15 -4.32 -19.54
CA ALA A 42 -8.11 -5.16 -18.96
C ALA A 42 -8.50 -5.66 -17.56
N ARG A 43 -9.05 -4.81 -16.69
CA ARG A 43 -9.53 -5.20 -15.36
C ARG A 43 -10.65 -6.24 -15.42
N LEU A 44 -11.60 -6.08 -16.35
CA LEU A 44 -12.68 -7.05 -16.56
C LEU A 44 -12.12 -8.41 -17.01
N GLN A 45 -11.13 -8.41 -17.89
CA GLN A 45 -10.47 -9.63 -18.33
C GLN A 45 -9.77 -10.32 -17.15
N THR A 46 -8.97 -9.59 -16.37
CA THR A 46 -8.28 -10.16 -15.20
C THR A 46 -9.25 -10.70 -14.16
N ALA A 47 -10.36 -10.00 -13.89
CA ALA A 47 -11.39 -10.50 -12.98
C ALA A 47 -12.04 -11.80 -13.48
N TYR A 48 -12.31 -11.90 -14.78
CA TYR A 48 -12.80 -13.14 -15.37
C TYR A 48 -11.78 -14.27 -15.30
N GLU A 49 -10.49 -14.00 -15.58
CA GLU A 49 -9.42 -14.99 -15.47
C GLU A 49 -9.25 -15.50 -14.03
N LEU A 50 -9.35 -14.60 -13.04
CA LEU A 50 -9.35 -14.94 -11.61
C LEU A 50 -10.53 -15.85 -11.25
N LEU A 51 -11.76 -15.47 -11.59
CA LEU A 51 -12.95 -16.23 -11.19
C LEU A 51 -13.13 -17.54 -11.96
N LYS A 52 -12.52 -17.66 -13.14
CA LYS A 52 -12.51 -18.88 -13.95
C LYS A 52 -11.53 -19.92 -13.42
N ASP A 53 -10.44 -19.51 -12.77
CA ASP A 53 -9.46 -20.41 -12.18
C ASP A 53 -9.91 -20.82 -10.77
N PRO A 54 -10.27 -22.10 -10.53
CA PRO A 54 -10.79 -22.52 -9.23
C PRO A 54 -9.81 -22.32 -8.07
N VAL A 55 -8.50 -22.45 -8.33
CA VAL A 55 -7.46 -22.28 -7.31
C VAL A 55 -7.31 -20.82 -6.97
N ARG A 56 -7.19 -19.95 -7.99
CA ARG A 56 -7.07 -18.51 -7.75
C ARG A 56 -8.33 -17.92 -7.15
N ARG A 57 -9.52 -18.32 -7.61
CA ARG A 57 -10.81 -17.93 -7.03
C ARG A 57 -10.87 -18.29 -5.56
N LYS A 58 -10.50 -19.52 -5.19
CA LYS A 58 -10.46 -19.94 -3.79
C LYS A 58 -9.51 -19.08 -2.95
N VAL A 59 -8.30 -18.82 -3.45
CA VAL A 59 -7.34 -17.94 -2.76
C VAL A 59 -7.93 -16.54 -2.56
N PHE A 60 -8.57 -15.98 -3.58
CA PHE A 60 -9.24 -14.68 -3.47
C PHE A 60 -10.41 -14.72 -2.49
N ASP A 61 -11.22 -15.77 -2.48
CA ASP A 61 -12.34 -15.91 -1.55
C ASP A 61 -11.85 -16.03 -0.09
N ASP A 62 -10.73 -16.71 0.13
CA ASP A 62 -10.13 -16.89 1.46
C ASP A 62 -9.42 -15.61 1.96
N THR A 63 -8.79 -14.84 1.06
CA THR A 63 -7.87 -13.74 1.41
C THR A 63 -8.37 -12.34 1.03
N GLY A 64 -9.37 -12.24 0.16
CA GLY A 64 -9.80 -10.99 -0.48
C GLY A 64 -8.79 -10.40 -1.48
N TYR A 65 -7.76 -11.17 -1.86
CA TYR A 65 -6.59 -10.66 -2.58
C TYR A 65 -6.23 -11.47 -3.83
N ASP A 66 -5.92 -10.75 -4.92
CA ASP A 66 -5.25 -11.30 -6.10
C ASP A 66 -4.22 -10.27 -6.62
N PRO A 67 -2.94 -10.66 -6.81
CA PRO A 67 -1.89 -9.73 -7.24
C PRO A 67 -2.11 -9.12 -8.62
N GLN A 68 -2.80 -9.82 -9.52
CA GLN A 68 -3.01 -9.35 -10.90
C GLN A 68 -4.19 -8.38 -10.98
N LEU A 69 -5.14 -8.50 -10.04
CA LEU A 69 -6.30 -7.62 -9.93
C LEU A 69 -6.09 -6.46 -8.93
N ALA A 70 -5.00 -6.45 -8.18
CA ALA A 70 -4.66 -5.35 -7.28
C ALA A 70 -4.43 -4.04 -8.08
N ASP A 71 -4.88 -2.92 -7.53
CA ASP A 71 -4.53 -1.63 -8.10
C ASP A 71 -3.07 -1.25 -7.75
N ALA A 72 -2.48 -0.32 -8.51
CA ALA A 72 -1.06 0.01 -8.36
C ALA A 72 -0.69 0.53 -6.96
N LYS A 73 -1.64 1.18 -6.28
CA LYS A 73 -1.45 1.68 -4.91
C LYS A 73 -1.51 0.54 -3.89
N ASP A 74 -2.42 -0.42 -4.07
CA ASP A 74 -2.53 -1.60 -3.21
C ASP A 74 -1.27 -2.47 -3.33
N LEU A 75 -0.76 -2.66 -4.55
CA LEU A 75 0.47 -3.43 -4.77
C LEU A 75 1.67 -2.85 -4.01
N LYS A 76 1.84 -1.52 -4.04
CA LYS A 76 2.95 -0.88 -3.33
C LYS A 76 2.82 -1.02 -1.82
N GLY A 77 1.60 -0.91 -1.28
CA GLY A 77 1.33 -1.16 0.14
C GLY A 77 1.66 -2.61 0.55
N LEU A 78 1.31 -3.58 -0.29
CA LEU A 78 1.58 -4.99 -0.05
C LEU A 78 3.08 -5.33 -0.04
N LEU A 79 3.86 -4.77 -0.97
CA LEU A 79 5.31 -4.94 -0.98
C LEU A 79 5.97 -4.38 0.29
N MET A 80 5.42 -3.28 0.82
CA MET A 80 5.86 -2.75 2.12
C MET A 80 5.51 -3.71 3.25
N LEU A 81 4.28 -4.25 3.28
CA LEU A 81 3.89 -5.24 4.28
C LEU A 81 4.73 -6.51 4.21
N GLU A 82 5.06 -7.02 3.02
CA GLU A 82 5.95 -8.17 2.85
C GLU A 82 7.32 -7.93 3.50
N THR A 83 7.88 -6.73 3.30
CA THR A 83 9.14 -6.33 3.95
C THR A 83 9.00 -6.32 5.48
N LEU A 84 7.88 -5.82 5.99
CA LEU A 84 7.62 -5.75 7.43
C LEU A 84 7.35 -7.13 8.05
N VAL A 85 6.67 -8.03 7.33
CA VAL A 85 6.46 -9.42 7.74
C VAL A 85 7.81 -10.12 7.91
N ASN A 86 8.71 -9.96 6.95
CA ASN A 86 10.06 -10.52 7.04
C ASN A 86 10.84 -9.96 8.25
N GLU A 87 10.65 -8.69 8.57
CA GLU A 87 11.35 -8.03 9.67
C GLU A 87 10.80 -8.36 11.06
N PHE A 88 9.47 -8.46 11.21
CA PHE A 88 8.83 -8.54 12.53
C PHE A 88 8.17 -9.88 12.84
N ILE A 89 7.80 -10.67 11.82
CA ILE A 89 7.14 -11.98 12.02
C ILE A 89 8.12 -13.12 11.80
N LEU A 90 8.97 -13.03 10.77
CA LEU A 90 9.97 -14.08 10.48
C LEU A 90 11.26 -13.94 11.30
N ASP A 91 11.26 -13.06 12.31
CA ASP A 91 12.34 -12.95 13.31
C ASP A 91 12.33 -14.19 14.25
N GLU A 92 13.45 -14.50 14.90
CA GLU A 92 13.61 -15.69 15.78
C GLU A 92 12.83 -15.61 17.10
N ARG A 93 11.98 -14.59 17.29
CA ARG A 93 11.22 -14.39 18.52
C ARG A 93 10.15 -15.47 18.69
N GLU A 94 9.96 -15.91 19.93
CA GLU A 94 8.88 -16.83 20.26
C GLU A 94 7.52 -16.16 19.95
N PRO A 95 6.62 -16.84 19.21
CA PRO A 95 5.24 -16.37 19.02
C PRO A 95 4.56 -16.06 20.36
N GLY A 96 3.72 -15.03 20.41
CA GLY A 96 3.05 -14.61 21.64
C GLY A 96 3.90 -13.74 22.59
N SER A 97 5.23 -13.68 22.42
CA SER A 97 6.11 -12.83 23.24
C SER A 97 6.12 -11.35 22.82
N PHE A 98 5.65 -11.07 21.61
CA PHE A 98 5.73 -9.75 20.97
C PHE A 98 4.55 -9.56 20.02
N ASP A 99 4.06 -8.31 19.90
CA ASP A 99 3.00 -7.96 18.95
C ASP A 99 3.62 -7.41 17.65
N PRO A 100 3.75 -8.25 16.61
CA PRO A 100 4.32 -7.81 15.34
C PRO A 100 3.41 -6.80 14.63
N VAL A 101 2.08 -6.91 14.75
CA VAL A 101 1.14 -6.03 14.05
C VAL A 101 1.25 -4.60 14.60
N ALA A 102 1.31 -4.45 15.93
CA ALA A 102 1.54 -3.14 16.55
C ALA A 102 2.90 -2.55 16.16
N ALA A 103 3.94 -3.38 16.05
CA ALA A 103 5.26 -2.93 15.62
C ALA A 103 5.29 -2.46 14.16
N MET A 104 4.62 -3.19 13.26
CA MET A 104 4.44 -2.77 11.86
C MET A 104 3.75 -1.42 11.78
N ARG A 105 2.61 -1.26 12.47
CA ARG A 105 1.86 0.02 12.52
C ARG A 105 2.72 1.17 13.02
N ARG A 106 3.50 0.94 14.08
CA ARG A 106 4.44 1.94 14.63
C ARG A 106 5.49 2.32 13.60
N LYS A 107 6.13 1.36 12.95
CA LYS A 107 7.15 1.62 11.92
C LYS A 107 6.58 2.43 10.75
N LEU A 108 5.43 2.03 10.22
CA LEU A 108 4.73 2.77 9.16
C LEU A 108 4.43 4.22 9.59
N THR A 109 3.94 4.41 10.82
CA THR A 109 3.66 5.75 11.38
C THR A 109 4.92 6.60 11.47
N ASP A 110 6.01 6.03 11.98
CA ASP A 110 7.30 6.73 12.10
C ASP A 110 7.83 7.15 10.72
N ASP A 111 7.68 6.29 9.71
CA ASP A 111 8.15 6.57 8.35
C ASP A 111 7.29 7.63 7.63
N ILE A 112 5.97 7.67 7.90
CA ILE A 112 5.09 8.77 7.47
C ILE A 112 5.58 10.09 8.08
N LEU A 113 5.82 10.12 9.39
CA LEU A 113 6.25 11.34 10.09
C LEU A 113 7.59 11.86 9.57
N LYS A 114 8.58 10.97 9.38
CA LYS A 114 9.88 11.33 8.81
C LYS A 114 9.73 11.90 7.39
N SER A 115 8.91 11.26 6.56
CA SER A 115 8.68 11.70 5.18
C SER A 115 7.99 13.08 5.13
N ARG A 116 6.99 13.31 5.99
CA ARG A 116 6.31 14.62 6.11
C ARG A 116 7.28 15.71 6.58
N PHE A 117 8.16 15.42 7.53
CA PHE A 117 9.19 16.36 7.95
C PHE A 117 10.15 16.69 6.80
N HIS A 118 10.58 15.68 6.03
CA HIS A 118 11.44 15.89 4.87
C HIS A 118 10.78 16.78 3.80
N ILE A 119 9.49 16.54 3.50
CA ILE A 119 8.72 17.40 2.59
C ILE A 119 8.74 18.85 3.06
N LEU A 120 8.49 19.11 4.35
CA LEU A 120 8.52 20.46 4.91
C LEU A 120 9.88 21.15 4.70
N GLU A 121 10.99 20.43 4.85
CA GLU A 121 12.32 20.95 4.58
C GLU A 121 12.53 21.28 3.09
N LEU A 122 12.11 20.38 2.20
CA LEU A 122 12.15 20.59 0.76
C LEU A 122 11.33 21.82 0.34
N GLU A 123 10.13 21.99 0.88
CA GLU A 123 9.28 23.17 0.63
C GLU A 123 9.94 24.48 1.07
N ARG A 124 10.61 24.47 2.23
CA ARG A 124 11.40 25.62 2.71
C ARG A 124 12.54 25.93 1.74
N HIS A 125 13.26 24.92 1.26
CA HIS A 125 14.32 25.09 0.26
C HIS A 125 13.77 25.65 -1.05
N ARG A 126 12.67 25.11 -1.56
CA ARG A 126 12.03 25.57 -2.80
C ARG A 126 11.56 27.02 -2.68
N THR A 127 10.95 27.38 -1.56
CA THR A 127 10.56 28.76 -1.25
C THR A 127 11.76 29.69 -1.25
N ARG A 128 12.89 29.28 -0.65
CA ARG A 128 14.13 30.06 -0.65
C ARG A 128 14.68 30.26 -2.07
N VAL A 129 14.73 29.20 -2.88
CA VAL A 129 15.15 29.28 -4.29
C VAL A 129 14.27 30.26 -5.07
N ARG A 130 12.94 30.16 -4.93
CA ARG A 130 12.00 31.07 -5.59
C ARG A 130 12.20 32.53 -5.17
N LYS A 131 12.38 32.80 -3.87
CA LYS A 131 12.67 34.16 -3.36
C LYS A 131 13.97 34.73 -3.93
N HIS A 132 15.00 33.90 -4.13
CA HIS A 132 16.22 34.35 -4.80
C HIS A 132 15.97 34.67 -6.27
N MET A 133 15.22 33.82 -6.99
CA MET A 133 14.83 34.08 -8.38
C MET A 133 14.07 35.38 -8.56
N ASP A 134 13.10 35.68 -7.68
CA ASP A 134 12.28 36.91 -7.75
C ASP A 134 13.12 38.19 -7.56
N ARG A 135 14.32 38.07 -6.96
CA ARG A 135 15.26 39.17 -6.71
C ARG A 135 16.35 39.29 -7.76
N LEU A 136 16.46 38.33 -8.69
CA LEU A 136 17.42 38.42 -9.78
C LEU A 136 16.94 39.45 -10.80
N GLY A 137 17.78 40.44 -11.09
CA GLY A 137 17.56 41.39 -12.17
C GLY A 137 17.67 40.71 -13.55
N ARG A 138 17.12 41.36 -14.59
CA ARG A 138 17.26 40.88 -15.98
C ARG A 138 18.71 40.90 -16.44
N LYS A 139 19.20 39.81 -17.02
CA LYS A 139 20.40 39.78 -17.87
C LYS A 139 19.99 39.66 -19.35
N PRO A 140 20.54 40.48 -20.28
CA PRO A 140 20.37 40.23 -21.71
C PRO A 140 21.29 39.08 -22.18
N GLU A 141 20.86 38.40 -23.25
CA GLU A 141 21.54 37.34 -24.02
C GLU A 141 21.66 35.94 -23.42
N THR A 142 22.09 35.74 -22.16
CA THR A 142 22.15 34.38 -21.58
C THR A 142 21.96 34.39 -20.06
N ASP A 143 20.92 33.70 -19.58
CA ASP A 143 20.54 33.66 -18.15
C ASP A 143 20.71 32.26 -17.54
N VAL A 144 21.97 31.86 -17.41
CA VAL A 144 22.37 30.55 -16.87
C VAL A 144 21.93 30.38 -15.41
N LEU A 145 22.08 31.42 -14.59
CA LEU A 145 21.78 31.33 -13.15
C LEU A 145 20.27 31.16 -12.90
N SER A 146 19.42 31.93 -13.58
CA SER A 146 17.96 31.74 -13.44
C SER A 146 17.53 30.38 -13.98
N SER A 147 18.17 29.90 -15.07
CA SER A 147 17.93 28.54 -15.58
C SER A 147 18.27 27.47 -14.54
N MET A 148 19.45 27.57 -13.91
CA MET A 148 19.88 26.66 -12.84
C MET A 148 18.91 26.68 -11.63
N LEU A 149 18.48 27.86 -11.19
CA LEU A 149 17.53 27.98 -10.07
C LEU A 149 16.15 27.43 -10.42
N ARG A 150 15.66 27.63 -11.65
CA ARG A 150 14.41 27.01 -12.15
C ARG A 150 14.52 25.49 -12.13
N ALA A 151 15.60 24.94 -12.70
CA ALA A 151 15.85 23.51 -12.71
C ALA A 151 15.91 22.94 -11.28
N ARG A 152 16.59 23.63 -10.35
CA ARG A 152 16.62 23.22 -8.93
C ARG A 152 15.25 23.26 -8.28
N SER A 153 14.47 24.32 -8.50
CA SER A 153 13.10 24.45 -7.99
C SER A 153 12.18 23.34 -8.51
N GLN A 154 12.33 22.95 -9.78
CA GLN A 154 11.60 21.86 -10.40
C GLN A 154 12.00 20.50 -9.82
N SER A 155 13.31 20.24 -9.68
CA SER A 155 13.81 19.01 -9.06
C SER A 155 13.32 18.86 -7.62
N ILE A 156 13.30 19.93 -6.83
CA ILE A 156 12.73 19.89 -5.48
C ILE A 156 11.23 19.60 -5.52
N ALA A 157 10.48 20.21 -6.45
CA ALA A 157 9.05 19.94 -6.59
C ALA A 157 8.77 18.47 -6.97
N GLU A 158 9.63 17.87 -7.78
CA GLU A 158 9.54 16.45 -8.12
C GLU A 158 9.87 15.54 -6.93
N ALA A 159 10.91 15.85 -6.16
CA ALA A 159 11.23 15.14 -4.94
C ALA A 159 10.07 15.18 -3.92
N ILE A 160 9.40 16.33 -3.78
CA ILE A 160 8.19 16.45 -2.93
C ILE A 160 7.09 15.51 -3.43
N ARG A 161 6.74 15.56 -4.73
CA ARG A 161 5.70 14.68 -5.30
C ARG A 161 6.01 13.20 -5.09
N ASN A 162 7.27 12.80 -5.26
CA ASN A 162 7.68 11.42 -5.05
C ASN A 162 7.56 11.00 -3.58
N ALA A 163 7.91 11.89 -2.65
CA ALA A 163 7.74 11.65 -1.21
C ALA A 163 6.25 11.58 -0.82
N GLU A 164 5.39 12.42 -1.38
CA GLU A 164 3.94 12.37 -1.19
C GLU A 164 3.36 11.03 -1.67
N ALA A 165 3.70 10.59 -2.88
CA ALA A 165 3.30 9.29 -3.42
C ALA A 165 3.89 8.10 -2.64
N GLN A 166 4.97 8.31 -1.89
CA GLN A 166 5.51 7.31 -0.97
C GLN A 166 4.70 7.26 0.33
N ILE A 167 4.33 8.42 0.89
CA ILE A 167 3.44 8.50 2.05
C ILE A 167 2.10 7.82 1.76
N GLU A 168 1.47 8.11 0.61
CA GLU A 168 0.19 7.47 0.23
C GLU A 168 0.29 5.94 0.22
N ALA A 169 1.41 5.39 -0.23
CA ALA A 169 1.61 3.94 -0.23
C ALA A 169 1.83 3.37 1.18
N ILE A 170 2.52 4.11 2.06
CA ILE A 170 2.70 3.73 3.47
C ILE A 170 1.35 3.79 4.21
N GLU A 171 0.54 4.80 3.93
CA GLU A 171 -0.83 4.94 4.47
C GLU A 171 -1.74 3.80 3.98
N GLN A 172 -1.59 3.36 2.73
CA GLN A 172 -2.31 2.20 2.21
C GLN A 172 -1.89 0.90 2.91
N ALA A 173 -0.58 0.68 3.10
CA ALA A 173 -0.07 -0.45 3.89
C ALA A 173 -0.60 -0.41 5.33
N TYR A 174 -0.67 0.78 5.95
CA TYR A 174 -1.23 0.94 7.28
C TYR A 174 -2.72 0.56 7.32
N THR A 175 -3.50 1.03 6.35
CA THR A 175 -4.93 0.71 6.23
C THR A 175 -5.16 -0.81 6.10
N MET A 176 -4.30 -1.50 5.35
CA MET A 176 -4.37 -2.96 5.21
C MET A 176 -4.15 -3.72 6.53
N LEU A 177 -3.49 -3.09 7.52
CA LEU A 177 -3.34 -3.67 8.86
C LEU A 177 -4.53 -3.35 9.76
N GLU A 178 -5.50 -2.51 9.37
CA GLU A 178 -6.67 -2.21 10.20
C GLU A 178 -7.52 -3.46 10.45
N GLY A 179 -8.11 -3.56 11.63
CA GLY A 179 -8.91 -4.73 12.04
C GLY A 179 -8.10 -5.94 12.54
N TYR A 180 -6.80 -6.01 12.26
CA TYR A 180 -5.94 -7.06 12.83
C TYR A 180 -5.61 -6.77 14.30
N SER A 181 -5.62 -7.81 15.12
CA SER A 181 -5.13 -7.81 16.50
C SER A 181 -4.27 -9.04 16.73
N TYR A 182 -3.34 -8.95 17.68
CA TYR A 182 -2.45 -10.05 18.03
C TYR A 182 -2.56 -10.35 19.51
N GLU A 183 -2.74 -11.61 19.85
CA GLU A 183 -2.86 -12.06 21.24
C GLU A 183 -1.46 -12.40 21.77
N LEU A 184 -1.12 -11.80 22.92
CA LEU A 184 0.13 -12.12 23.61
C LEU A 184 -0.10 -13.27 24.58
N GLU A 185 0.88 -14.16 24.66
CA GLU A 185 0.88 -15.20 25.68
C GLU A 185 1.14 -14.56 27.05
N SER A 186 0.20 -14.73 27.97
CA SER A 186 0.42 -14.28 29.35
C SER A 186 1.50 -15.15 29.99
N VAL A 187 2.58 -14.54 30.44
CA VAL A 187 3.57 -15.23 31.29
C VAL A 187 2.85 -15.64 32.58
N THR A 188 2.47 -16.90 32.67
CA THR A 188 2.01 -17.48 33.93
C THR A 188 3.22 -17.60 34.84
N LEU A 189 3.34 -16.67 35.79
CA LEU A 189 4.26 -16.82 36.91
C LEU A 189 3.76 -18.03 37.71
N ALA A 190 4.40 -19.19 37.53
CA ALA A 190 4.14 -20.36 38.35
C ALA A 190 4.29 -19.94 39.82
N GLU A 191 3.21 -20.09 40.60
CA GLU A 191 3.25 -19.85 42.05
C GLU A 191 4.37 -20.71 42.66
N PRO A 192 5.25 -20.14 43.51
CA PRO A 192 6.26 -20.94 44.17
C PRO A 192 5.54 -21.92 45.10
N LEU A 193 5.73 -23.22 44.84
CA LEU A 193 5.33 -24.30 45.75
C LEU A 193 6.00 -24.07 47.11
N LEU A 194 5.29 -23.41 48.02
CA LEU A 194 5.60 -23.40 49.44
C LEU A 194 5.44 -24.85 49.94
N LYS A 195 6.51 -25.63 49.83
CA LYS A 195 6.65 -26.87 50.59
C LYS A 195 6.66 -26.48 52.06
N GLY A 196 5.57 -26.81 52.76
CA GLY A 196 5.48 -26.67 54.20
C GLY A 196 6.55 -27.54 54.87
N GLU A 197 7.55 -26.90 55.47
CA GLU A 197 8.29 -27.47 56.58
C GLU A 197 7.51 -27.19 57.86
N ALA A 198 6.77 -28.19 58.34
CA ALA A 198 6.34 -28.28 59.73
C ALA A 198 5.94 -29.72 60.04
N ALA A 199 6.89 -30.52 60.54
CA ALA A 199 6.72 -31.48 61.64
C ALA A 199 7.95 -32.40 61.75
N GLU A 200 8.91 -32.02 62.60
CA GLU A 200 9.39 -32.87 63.71
C GLU A 200 10.07 -32.02 64.79
#